data_AF-A0A6V7KA88-F1
#
_entry.id   AF-A0A6V7KA88-F1
#
_cell.length_a   1.000
_cell.length_b   1.000
_cell.length_c   1.000
_cell.angle_alpha   90.00
_cell.angle_beta   90.00
_cell.angle_gamma   90.00
#
_symmetry.space_group_name_H-M   'P 1'
#
loop_
_entity.id
_entity.type
_entity.pdbx_description
1 polymer ?
#
loop_
_entity_poly.entity_id
_entity_poly.type
_entity_poly.pdbx_seq_one_letter_code
_entity_poly.pdbx_strand_id
1 'polypeptide(L)' 'VHEYLRSKLCSLYENDCIFDKFECCWSGNDSAIMTGSYNNFFRVFDRTTKRDLTLEAARDIAKPKTLLKPRK' A
#
# COMPACT_ATOMS: atom_id res chain seq x y z
N VAL A 1 -2.40 -5.79 5.30
CA VAL A 1 -2.42 -4.74 4.25
C VAL A 1 -3.73 -3.95 4.25
N HIS A 2 -4.88 -4.62 4.11
CA HIS A 2 -6.20 -3.96 3.96
C HIS A 2 -7.08 -3.99 5.23
N GLU A 3 -6.49 -4.05 6.42
CA GLU A 3 -7.26 -4.21 7.67
C GLU A 3 -8.19 -3.03 7.97
N TYR A 4 -7.80 -1.81 7.55
CA TYR A 4 -8.62 -0.60 7.68
C TYR A 4 -9.92 -0.62 6.84
N LEU A 5 -10.05 -1.57 5.91
CA LEU A 5 -11.24 -1.74 5.07
C LEU A 5 -12.19 -2.83 5.58
N ARG A 6 -11.87 -3.47 6.71
CA ARG A 6 -12.64 -4.60 7.24
C ARG A 6 -14.10 -4.23 7.55
N SER A 7 -14.35 -2.98 7.96
CA SER A 7 -15.71 -2.46 8.17
C SER A 7 -16.49 -2.21 6.87
N LYS A 8 -15.81 -2.13 5.72
CA LYS A 8 -16.38 -1.85 4.39
C LYS A 8 -16.46 -3.09 3.49
N LEU A 9 -16.32 -4.29 4.06
CA LEU A 9 -16.31 -5.54 3.28
C LEU A 9 -17.59 -5.76 2.48
N CYS A 10 -18.77 -5.44 3.03
CA CYS A 10 -20.03 -5.56 2.27
C CYS A 10 -20.00 -4.70 1.01
N SER A 11 -19.57 -3.44 1.12
CA SER A 11 -19.46 -2.55 -0.04
C SER A 11 -18.37 -3.00 -1.02
N LEU A 12 -17.23 -3.51 -0.54
CA LEU A 12 -16.19 -4.04 -1.42
C LEU A 12 -16.64 -5.30 -2.18
N TYR A 13 -17.51 -6.11 -1.58
CA TYR A 13 -18.11 -7.26 -2.23
C TYR A 13 -19.14 -6.85 -3.28
N GLU A 14 -20.04 -5.93 -2.95
CA GLU A 14 -21.07 -5.43 -3.88
C GLU A 14 -20.48 -4.73 -5.11
N ASN A 15 -19.30 -4.11 -4.96
CA ASN A 15 -18.60 -3.42 -6.06
C ASN A 15 -17.53 -4.30 -6.74
N ASP A 16 -17.48 -5.60 -6.44
CA ASP A 16 -16.47 -6.57 -6.91
C ASP A 16 -15.00 -6.23 -6.58
N CYS A 17 -14.74 -5.09 -5.93
CA CYS A 17 -13.41 -4.63 -5.55
C CYS A 17 -12.67 -5.63 -4.66
N ILE A 18 -13.39 -6.46 -3.88
CA ILE A 18 -12.78 -7.50 -3.05
C ILE A 18 -12.00 -8.55 -3.86
N PHE A 19 -12.29 -8.69 -5.15
CA PHE A 19 -11.61 -9.62 -6.05
C PHE A 19 -10.39 -9.00 -6.75
N ASP A 20 -10.08 -7.74 -6.48
CA ASP A 20 -8.91 -7.07 -7.04
C ASP A 20 -7.61 -7.80 -6.64
N LYS A 21 -6.75 -8.02 -7.64
CA LYS A 21 -5.43 -8.63 -7.44
C LYS A 21 -4.39 -7.54 -7.24
N PHE A 22 -3.87 -7.45 -6.02
CA PHE A 22 -2.71 -6.63 -5.72
C PHE A 22 -1.44 -7.44 -5.94
N GLU A 23 -0.51 -6.87 -6.69
CA GLU A 23 0.84 -7.41 -6.81
C GLU A 23 1.68 -7.04 -5.59
N CYS A 24 2.66 -7.90 -5.30
CA CYS A 24 3.68 -7.63 -4.30
C CYS A 24 5.07 -7.86 -4.88
N CYS A 25 6.02 -7.03 -4.46
CA CYS A 25 7.39 -7.04 -4.95
C CYS A 25 8.36 -7.12 -3.79
N TRP A 26 9.48 -7.79 -4.01
CA TRP A 26 10.61 -7.84 -3.09
C TRP A 26 11.60 -6.73 -3.40
N SER A 27 12.17 -6.14 -2.35
CA SER A 27 13.37 -5.33 -2.47
C SER A 27 14.52 -6.19 -2.97
N GLY A 28 15.43 -5.65 -3.79
CA GLY A 28 16.53 -6.42 -4.39
C GLY A 28 17.54 -7.02 -3.38
N ASN A 29 17.47 -6.61 -2.11
CA ASN A 29 18.24 -7.17 -0.99
C ASN A 29 17.37 -8.06 -0.07
N ASP A 30 16.15 -8.41 -0.47
CA ASP A 30 15.15 -9.16 0.29
C ASP A 30 14.79 -8.60 1.68
N SER A 31 15.18 -7.35 1.98
CA SER A 31 14.97 -6.74 3.30
C SER A 31 13.56 -6.18 3.48
N ALA A 32 12.85 -5.90 2.39
CA ALA A 32 11.53 -5.30 2.41
C ALA A 32 10.61 -5.86 1.33
N ILE A 33 9.31 -5.79 1.58
CA ILE A 33 8.23 -6.21 0.67
C ILE A 33 7.33 -5.00 0.42
N MET A 34 6.97 -4.75 -0.83
CA MET A 34 6.02 -3.70 -1.21
C MET A 34 4.74 -4.32 -1.76
N THR A 35 3.58 -3.74 -1.45
CA THR A 35 2.28 -4.14 -2.00
C THR A 35 1.39 -2.92 -2.24
N GLY A 36 0.59 -2.99 -3.29
CA GLY A 36 -0.46 -2.00 -3.53
C GLY A 36 -1.61 -2.11 -2.53
N SER A 37 -2.40 -1.03 -2.46
CA SER A 37 -3.62 -0.91 -1.67
C SER A 37 -4.60 0.05 -2.37
N TYR A 38 -5.85 0.11 -1.91
CA TYR A 38 -6.85 1.04 -2.46
C TYR A 38 -6.50 2.50 -2.15
N ASN A 39 -7.12 3.43 -2.90
CA ASN A 39 -6.98 4.88 -2.74
C ASN A 39 -5.55 5.40 -3.01
N ASN A 40 -4.90 4.83 -4.03
CA ASN A 40 -3.51 5.14 -4.43
C ASN A 40 -2.50 4.98 -3.29
N PHE A 41 -2.85 4.17 -2.28
CA PHE A 41 -1.93 3.82 -1.23
C PHE A 41 -1.11 2.60 -1.61
N PHE A 42 0.11 2.55 -1.12
CA PHE A 42 0.91 1.34 -1.13
C PHE A 42 1.59 1.21 0.22
N ARG A 43 1.87 -0.04 0.59
CA ARG A 43 2.50 -0.38 1.86
C ARG A 43 3.85 -1.02 1.61
N VAL A 44 4.83 -0.63 2.42
CA VAL A 44 6.16 -1.21 2.45
C VAL A 44 6.37 -1.83 3.82
N PHE A 45 6.74 -3.11 3.85
CA PHE A 45 7.00 -3.89 5.05
C PHE A 45 8.47 -4.22 5.12
N ASP A 46 9.16 -3.71 6.12
CA ASP A 46 10.55 -4.08 6.39
C ASP A 46 10.59 -5.36 7.23
N ARG A 47 11.24 -6.40 6.71
CA ARG A 47 11.38 -7.70 7.39
C ARG A 47 12.33 -7.63 8.57
N THR A 48 13.34 -6.77 8.52
CA THR A 48 14.39 -6.67 9.54
C THR A 48 13.89 -5.90 10.73
N THR A 49 13.30 -4.74 10.48
CA THR A 49 12.84 -3.85 11.56
C THR A 49 11.39 -4.11 11.98
N LYS A 50 10.66 -4.99 11.28
CA LYS A 50 9.22 -5.26 11.44
C LYS A 50 8.35 -4.00 11.40
N ARG A 51 8.81 -2.96 10.71
CA ARG A 51 8.05 -1.72 10.53
C ARG A 51 7.26 -1.80 9.23
N ASP A 52 6.02 -1.34 9.29
CA ASP A 52 5.20 -1.07 8.11
C ASP A 52 5.11 0.43 7.84
N LEU A 53 5.14 0.79 6.58
CA LEU A 53 5.01 2.16 6.10
C LEU A 53 3.86 2.22 5.10
N THR A 54 2.98 3.22 5.25
CA THR A 54 1.90 3.48 4.30
C THR A 54 2.18 4.80 3.60
N LEU A 55 2.29 4.75 2.27
CA LEU A 55 2.61 5.88 1.42
C LEU A 55 1.49 6.12 0.40
N GLU A 56 1.30 7.37 0.02
CA GLU A 56 0.33 7.81 -0.97
C GLU A 56 1.01 8.21 -2.28
N ALA A 57 0.55 7.62 -3.39
CA ALA A 57 0.98 7.99 -4.73
C ALA A 57 0.05 9.08 -5.31
N ALA A 58 0.37 10.35 -5.03
CA ALA A 58 -0.35 11.50 -5.56
C ALA A 58 0.47 12.25 -6.62
N ARG A 59 -0.19 12.66 -7.72
CA ARG A 59 0.45 13.40 -8.83
C ARG A 59 1.00 14.77 -8.40
N ASP A 60 0.37 15.42 -7.41
CA ASP A 60 0.86 16.70 -6.87
C ASP A 60 2.21 16.60 -6.16
N ILE A 61 2.62 15.39 -5.78
CA ILE A 61 3.89 15.09 -5.10
C ILE A 61 4.89 14.45 -6.10
N ALA A 62 4.52 14.26 -7.36
CA ALA A 62 5.32 13.59 -8.38
C ALA A 62 6.41 14.49 -9.02
N LYS A 63 7.01 15.40 -8.24
CA LYS A 63 8.27 16.02 -8.66
C LYS A 63 9.39 14.97 -8.52
N PRO A 64 10.39 14.95 -9.42
CA PRO A 64 11.53 14.07 -9.22
C PRO A 64 12.21 14.41 -7.88
N LYS A 65 12.45 13.38 -7.05
CA LYS A 65 13.08 13.45 -5.70
C LYS A 65 12.22 13.97 -4.54
N THR A 66 10.90 14.15 -4.68
CA THR A 66 10.06 14.47 -3.51
C THR A 66 9.79 13.24 -2.66
N LEU A 67 10.01 13.37 -1.35
CA LEU A 67 9.67 12.36 -0.36
C LEU A 67 8.14 12.18 -0.33
N LEU A 68 7.69 10.95 -0.52
CA LEU A 68 6.27 10.60 -0.44
C LEU A 68 5.77 10.83 0.99
N LYS A 69 4.54 11.35 1.11
CA LYS A 69 3.96 11.65 2.42
C LYS A 69 3.59 10.34 3.12
N PRO A 70 4.19 10.04 4.30
CA PRO A 70 3.71 8.94 5.13
C PRO A 70 2.39 9.33 5.78
N ARG A 71 1.38 8.46 5.69
CA ARG A 71 0.19 8.55 6.55
C ARG A 71 0.40 7.64 7.76
N LYS A 72 0.23 8.23 8.96
CA LYS A 72 0.12 7.52 10.24
C LYS A 72 -1.23 6.83 10.33
#